data_AF-A0A8T7H2B4-F1
#
_entry.id   AF-A0A8T7H2B4-F1
#
_cell.length_a   1.000
_cell.length_b   1.000
_cell.length_c   1.000
_cell.angle_alpha   90.00
_cell.angle_beta   90.00
_cell.angle_gamma   90.00
#
_symmetry.space_group_name_H-M   'P 1'
#
loop_
_entity.id
_entity.type
_entity.pdbx_description
1 polymer ?
#
loop_
_entity_poly.entity_id
_entity_poly.type
_entity_poly.pdbx_seq_one_letter_code
_entity_poly.pdbx_strand_id
1 'polypeptide(L)'
;MPLLSSGLVIAGAYADKIRRTLFAQMRDYVRRDKSWAQRVAYAAAQLNRLLYTILVEQLKIDKGDVVRVRIEYEIDEENKEIRWKWETLQIEAFRRIPQEEVDKVVKEFVAKAAEVSTAAVEYSLRKLGETFDGDVVYEVLLGDREVGAVIVTPVNETLAVLKRGAVIEPTPAIFEKVKLEIQPGQSIEDAIKRALSTVIQTATHVSYEEALKLINRIRETVQAKPMEKVEEEL
;
A
#
# COMPACT_ATOMS: atom_id res chain seq x y z
N MET A 1 -8.22 -25.08 5.53
CA MET A 1 -7.19 -25.92 4.89
C MET A 1 -5.87 -25.17 4.96
N PRO A 2 -4.74 -25.83 5.25
CA PRO A 2 -3.46 -25.13 5.29
C PRO A 2 -3.04 -24.64 3.90
N LEU A 3 -2.57 -23.39 3.85
CA LEU A 3 -2.04 -22.76 2.64
C LEU A 3 -0.52 -22.65 2.78
N LEU A 4 0.23 -23.21 1.83
CA LEU A 4 1.64 -22.90 1.69
C LEU A 4 1.77 -21.59 0.91
N SER A 5 2.51 -20.62 1.45
CA SER A 5 2.85 -19.37 0.76
C SER A 5 4.36 -19.10 0.88
N SER A 6 5.02 -18.89 -0.26
CA SER A 6 6.44 -18.53 -0.25
C SER A 6 6.69 -17.09 0.18
N GLY A 7 5.69 -16.21 0.10
CA GLY A 7 5.93 -14.76 0.01
C GLY A 7 6.72 -14.40 -1.26
N LEU A 8 7.18 -13.15 -1.36
CA LEU A 8 8.11 -12.76 -2.43
C LEU A 8 9.48 -13.40 -2.15
N VAL A 9 9.98 -14.18 -3.11
CA VAL A 9 11.29 -14.83 -3.03
C VAL A 9 12.00 -14.72 -4.38
N ILE A 10 13.32 -14.50 -4.35
CA ILE A 10 14.14 -14.56 -5.56
C ILE A 10 13.99 -15.95 -6.19
N ALA A 11 13.76 -16.01 -7.50
CA ALA A 11 13.51 -17.24 -8.23
C ALA A 11 14.64 -18.27 -8.03
N GLY A 12 15.89 -17.84 -7.98
CA GLY A 12 17.02 -18.74 -7.67
C GLY A 12 16.93 -19.46 -6.31
N ALA A 13 16.10 -19.00 -5.37
CA ALA A 13 15.95 -19.54 -4.03
C ALA A 13 14.54 -20.08 -3.74
N TYR A 14 13.64 -20.18 -4.73
CA TYR A 14 12.25 -20.60 -4.48
C TYR A 14 12.22 -22.01 -3.85
N ALA A 15 13.06 -22.93 -4.33
CA ALA A 15 13.00 -24.34 -3.93
C ALA A 15 13.27 -24.55 -2.44
N ASP A 16 14.30 -23.86 -1.92
CA ASP A 16 14.63 -23.89 -0.49
C ASP A 16 13.58 -23.19 0.35
N LYS A 17 12.99 -22.10 -0.17
CA LYS A 17 11.91 -21.38 0.52
C LYS A 17 10.68 -22.27 0.68
N ILE A 18 10.23 -22.94 -0.39
CA ILE A 18 9.11 -23.90 -0.35
C ILE A 18 9.38 -24.99 0.68
N ARG A 19 10.55 -25.61 0.63
CA ARG A 19 10.95 -26.67 1.57
C ARG A 19 10.90 -26.16 3.02
N ARG A 20 11.56 -25.04 3.31
CA ARG A 20 11.61 -24.47 4.66
C ARG A 20 10.23 -24.09 5.19
N THR A 21 9.39 -23.49 4.36
CA THR A 21 8.02 -23.13 4.73
C THR A 21 7.20 -24.37 5.08
N LEU A 22 7.25 -25.42 4.24
CA LEU A 22 6.50 -26.65 4.50
C LEU A 22 6.99 -27.36 5.77
N PHE A 23 8.30 -27.41 6.00
CA PHE A 23 8.87 -27.95 7.25
C PHE A 23 8.43 -27.16 8.48
N ALA A 24 8.32 -25.83 8.39
CA ALA A 24 7.81 -25.01 9.48
C ALA A 24 6.34 -25.30 9.76
N GLN A 25 5.51 -25.43 8.71
CA GLN A 25 4.09 -25.76 8.84
C GLN A 25 3.85 -27.16 9.39
N MET A 26 4.74 -28.12 9.07
CA MET A 26 4.64 -29.53 9.48
C MET A 26 5.47 -29.86 10.74
N ARG A 27 5.96 -28.84 11.47
CA ARG A 27 6.88 -29.01 12.61
C ARG A 27 6.33 -29.95 13.69
N ASP A 28 5.05 -29.81 14.02
CA ASP A 28 4.44 -30.60 15.09
C ASP A 28 4.29 -32.07 14.70
N TYR A 29 3.96 -32.36 13.44
CA TYR A 29 3.93 -33.71 12.88
C TYR A 29 5.30 -34.38 12.92
N VAL A 30 6.34 -33.64 12.50
CA VAL A 30 7.73 -34.13 12.52
C VAL A 30 8.23 -34.37 13.94
N ARG A 31 7.80 -33.56 14.91
CA ARG A 31 8.16 -33.74 16.32
C ARG A 31 7.51 -34.98 16.93
N ARG A 32 6.25 -35.27 16.56
CA ARG A 32 5.50 -36.44 17.03
C ARG A 32 6.03 -37.74 16.41
N ASP A 33 6.33 -37.73 15.12
CA ASP A 33 6.88 -38.88 14.41
C ASP A 33 7.91 -38.43 13.36
N LYS A 34 9.16 -38.85 13.56
CA LYS A 34 10.29 -38.46 12.70
C LYS A 34 10.13 -38.92 11.25
N SER A 35 9.32 -39.95 10.97
CA SER A 35 9.07 -40.40 9.59
C SER A 35 8.40 -39.34 8.73
N TRP A 36 7.67 -38.38 9.33
CA TRP A 36 7.12 -37.22 8.63
C TRP A 36 8.20 -36.35 7.97
N ALA A 37 9.43 -36.32 8.49
CA ALA A 37 10.49 -35.51 7.89
C ALA A 37 10.79 -35.92 6.43
N GLN A 38 10.77 -37.23 6.16
CA GLN A 38 10.97 -37.75 4.81
C GLN A 38 9.77 -37.44 3.91
N ARG A 39 8.54 -37.52 4.44
CA ARG A 39 7.30 -37.20 3.72
C ARG A 39 7.21 -35.72 3.34
N VAL A 40 7.58 -34.84 4.26
CA VAL A 40 7.67 -33.39 4.01
C VAL A 40 8.72 -33.08 2.93
N ALA A 41 9.90 -33.69 2.99
CA ALA A 41 10.93 -33.50 1.98
C ALA A 41 10.46 -33.98 0.59
N TYR A 42 9.76 -35.11 0.53
CA TYR A 42 9.22 -35.65 -0.71
C TYR A 42 8.13 -34.74 -1.30
N ALA A 43 7.16 -34.29 -0.49
CA ALA A 43 6.11 -33.39 -0.94
C ALA A 43 6.65 -32.05 -1.46
N ALA A 44 7.66 -31.49 -0.77
CA ALA A 44 8.36 -30.30 -1.25
C ALA A 44 9.10 -30.54 -2.57
N ALA A 45 9.72 -31.71 -2.75
CA ALA A 45 10.40 -32.07 -4.00
C ALA A 45 9.42 -32.22 -5.17
N GLN A 46 8.23 -32.80 -4.95
CA GLN A 46 7.18 -32.90 -5.95
C GLN A 46 6.73 -31.51 -6.44
N LEU A 47 6.42 -30.61 -5.51
CA LEU A 47 6.05 -29.23 -5.85
C LEU A 47 7.19 -28.50 -6.57
N ASN A 48 8.42 -28.59 -6.07
CA ASN A 48 9.59 -27.95 -6.69
C ASN A 48 9.86 -28.45 -8.11
N ARG A 49 9.60 -29.73 -8.42
CA ARG A 49 9.74 -30.27 -9.78
C ARG A 49 8.74 -29.63 -10.74
N LEU A 50 7.47 -29.50 -10.32
CA LEU A 50 6.45 -28.81 -11.12
C LEU A 50 6.82 -27.33 -11.32
N LEU A 51 7.25 -26.66 -10.24
CA LEU A 51 7.68 -25.26 -10.28
C LEU A 51 8.89 -25.05 -11.19
N TYR A 52 9.83 -25.99 -11.25
CA TYR A 52 10.94 -25.92 -12.20
C TYR A 52 10.46 -25.89 -13.64
N THR A 53 9.56 -26.80 -14.01
CA THR A 53 8.96 -26.81 -15.34
C THR A 53 8.24 -25.51 -15.63
N ILE A 54 7.38 -25.03 -14.72
CA ILE A 54 6.62 -23.80 -14.96
C ILE A 54 7.55 -22.57 -15.03
N LEU A 55 8.36 -22.34 -14.00
CA LEU A 55 9.16 -21.11 -13.85
C LEU A 55 10.33 -21.08 -14.83
N VAL A 56 11.09 -22.17 -14.93
CA VAL A 56 12.36 -22.19 -15.69
C VAL A 56 12.13 -22.63 -17.13
N GLU A 57 11.37 -23.70 -17.35
CA GLU A 57 11.22 -24.26 -18.70
C GLU A 57 10.18 -23.51 -19.52
N GLN A 58 9.01 -23.18 -18.96
CA GLN A 58 7.92 -22.53 -19.68
C GLN A 58 8.03 -21.01 -19.64
N LEU A 59 8.10 -20.41 -18.45
CA LEU A 59 8.08 -18.95 -18.28
C LEU A 59 9.44 -18.27 -18.50
N LYS A 60 10.53 -19.06 -18.55
CA LYS A 60 11.91 -18.56 -18.70
C LYS A 60 12.24 -17.47 -17.67
N ILE A 61 11.92 -17.74 -16.41
CA ILE A 61 12.24 -16.86 -15.27
C ILE A 61 13.72 -16.98 -14.95
N ASP A 62 14.40 -15.84 -14.87
CA ASP A 62 15.81 -15.77 -14.54
C ASP A 62 16.04 -15.91 -13.03
N LYS A 63 17.23 -16.35 -12.63
CA LYS A 63 17.55 -16.57 -11.21
C LYS A 63 17.40 -15.30 -10.36
N GLY A 64 17.56 -14.13 -10.95
CA GLY A 64 17.46 -12.83 -10.28
C GLY A 64 16.06 -12.22 -10.27
N ASP A 65 15.10 -12.86 -10.94
CA ASP A 65 13.69 -12.46 -10.88
C ASP A 65 13.09 -12.80 -9.52
N VAL A 66 11.89 -12.30 -9.24
CA VAL A 66 11.15 -12.59 -8.01
C VAL A 66 9.88 -13.37 -8.35
N VAL A 67 9.55 -14.35 -7.51
CA VAL A 67 8.33 -15.15 -7.64
C VAL A 67 7.58 -15.21 -6.31
N ARG A 68 6.27 -15.45 -6.38
CA ARG A 68 5.44 -15.82 -5.24
C ARG A 68 4.61 -17.04 -5.62
N VAL A 69 4.69 -18.09 -4.81
CA VAL A 69 3.96 -19.34 -4.99
C VAL A 69 3.01 -19.54 -3.81
N ARG A 70 1.75 -19.84 -4.12
CA ARG A 70 0.71 -20.18 -3.15
C ARG A 70 -0.01 -21.44 -3.59
N ILE A 71 -0.21 -22.40 -2.68
CA ILE A 71 -0.93 -23.65 -2.97
C ILE A 71 -1.48 -24.25 -1.68
N GLU A 72 -2.69 -24.80 -1.74
CA GLU A 72 -3.32 -25.51 -0.63
C GLU A 72 -2.93 -26.99 -0.61
N TYR A 73 -2.99 -27.60 0.57
CA TYR A 73 -2.77 -29.02 0.73
C TYR A 73 -3.64 -29.64 1.83
N GLU A 74 -3.75 -30.96 1.78
CA GLU A 74 -4.36 -31.81 2.81
C GLU A 74 -3.30 -32.71 3.43
N ILE A 75 -3.49 -33.04 4.71
CA ILE A 75 -2.66 -33.99 5.44
C ILE A 75 -3.48 -35.26 5.60
N ASP A 76 -3.02 -36.34 4.98
CA ASP A 76 -3.58 -37.67 5.19
C ASP A 76 -2.72 -38.37 6.25
N GLU A 77 -3.21 -38.38 7.50
CA GLU A 77 -2.48 -38.98 8.62
C GLU A 77 -2.44 -40.50 8.56
N GLU A 78 -3.47 -41.13 7.99
CA GLU A 78 -3.58 -42.59 7.86
C GLU A 78 -2.51 -43.13 6.89
N ASN A 79 -2.38 -42.48 5.73
CA ASN A 79 -1.40 -42.85 4.71
C ASN A 79 -0.04 -42.14 4.89
N LYS A 80 0.06 -41.20 5.83
CA LYS A 80 1.23 -40.33 6.08
C LYS A 80 1.66 -39.57 4.82
N GLU A 81 0.72 -38.88 4.21
CA GLU A 81 0.91 -38.14 2.97
C GLU A 81 0.53 -36.66 3.10
N ILE A 82 1.17 -35.84 2.26
CA ILE A 82 0.79 -34.46 2.03
C ILE A 82 0.26 -34.41 0.61
N ARG A 83 -1.03 -34.12 0.44
CA ARG A 83 -1.71 -34.09 -0.85
C ARG A 83 -1.92 -32.65 -1.29
N TRP A 84 -1.22 -32.24 -2.35
CA TRP A 84 -1.38 -30.93 -2.95
C TRP A 84 -2.73 -30.83 -3.68
N LYS A 85 -3.40 -29.69 -3.50
CA LYS A 85 -4.54 -29.28 -4.33
C LYS A 85 -4.04 -28.51 -5.53
N TRP A 86 -3.62 -29.23 -6.56
CA TRP A 86 -2.95 -28.66 -7.73
C TRP A 86 -3.76 -27.56 -8.42
N GLU A 87 -5.08 -27.66 -8.39
CA GLU A 87 -6.04 -26.67 -8.90
C GLU A 87 -5.97 -25.32 -8.19
N THR A 88 -5.43 -25.27 -6.96
CA THR A 88 -5.27 -24.05 -6.17
C THR A 88 -3.91 -23.37 -6.37
N LEU A 89 -3.03 -23.95 -7.20
CA LEU A 89 -1.70 -23.41 -7.44
C LEU A 89 -1.78 -22.03 -8.09
N GLN A 90 -1.28 -21.02 -7.38
CA GLN A 90 -1.13 -19.65 -7.83
C GLN A 90 0.35 -19.26 -7.86
N ILE A 91 0.78 -18.70 -8.98
CA ILE A 91 2.15 -18.25 -9.19
C ILE A 91 2.11 -16.81 -9.71
N GLU A 92 2.84 -15.93 -9.04
CA GLU A 92 3.15 -14.58 -9.52
C GLU A 92 4.63 -14.52 -9.84
N ALA A 93 5.00 -13.86 -10.94
CA ALA A 93 6.38 -13.69 -11.37
C ALA A 93 6.64 -12.23 -11.73
N PHE A 94 7.78 -11.72 -11.28
CA PHE A 94 8.22 -10.34 -11.43
C PHE A 94 9.60 -10.35 -12.06
N ARG A 95 9.70 -9.85 -13.30
CA ARG A 95 10.98 -9.76 -14.00
C ARG A 95 11.81 -8.61 -13.47
N ARG A 96 13.09 -8.85 -13.25
CA ARG A 96 14.03 -7.82 -12.81
C ARG A 96 14.33 -6.87 -13.97
N ILE A 97 14.26 -5.57 -13.70
CA ILE A 97 14.78 -4.55 -14.62
C ILE A 97 16.31 -4.66 -14.67
N PRO A 98 16.94 -4.66 -15.86
CA PRO A 98 18.39 -4.72 -15.98
C PRO A 98 19.10 -3.67 -15.12
N GLN A 99 20.18 -4.07 -14.45
CA GLN A 99 20.87 -3.18 -13.51
C GLN A 99 21.42 -1.92 -14.21
N GLU A 100 21.85 -2.03 -15.46
CA GLU A 100 22.37 -0.92 -16.25
C GLU A 100 21.32 0.19 -16.46
N GLU A 101 20.06 -0.21 -16.68
CA GLU A 101 18.94 0.72 -16.85
C GLU A 101 18.63 1.43 -15.53
N VAL A 102 18.59 0.67 -14.43
CA VAL A 102 18.42 1.22 -13.08
C VAL A 102 19.54 2.20 -12.75
N ASP A 103 20.80 1.82 -13.00
CA ASP A 103 21.98 2.64 -12.70
C ASP A 103 21.99 3.94 -13.49
N LYS A 104 21.52 3.93 -14.75
CA LYS A 104 21.40 5.13 -15.57
C LYS A 104 20.43 6.13 -14.93
N VAL A 105 19.25 5.68 -14.54
CA VAL A 105 18.23 6.52 -13.88
C VAL A 105 18.74 7.00 -12.52
N VAL A 106 19.31 6.11 -11.70
CA VAL A 106 19.83 6.48 -10.39
C VAL A 106 20.92 7.56 -10.52
N LYS A 107 21.88 7.41 -11.43
CA LYS A 107 22.94 8.41 -11.64
C LYS A 107 22.38 9.78 -12.04
N GLU A 108 21.37 9.81 -12.89
CA GLU A 108 20.72 11.05 -13.31
C GLU A 108 20.07 11.80 -12.14
N PHE A 109 19.33 11.08 -11.28
CA PHE A 109 18.58 11.70 -10.19
C PHE A 109 19.40 11.92 -8.93
N VAL A 110 20.44 11.11 -8.66
CA VAL A 110 21.35 11.34 -7.52
C VAL A 110 22.07 12.68 -7.65
N ALA A 111 22.45 13.09 -8.86
CA ALA A 111 23.06 14.40 -9.10
C ALA A 111 22.14 15.58 -8.73
N LYS A 112 20.82 15.35 -8.73
CA LYS A 112 19.79 16.33 -8.39
C LYS A 112 19.08 16.00 -7.07
N ALA A 113 19.63 15.09 -6.26
CA ALA A 113 18.92 14.54 -5.11
C ALA A 113 18.49 15.61 -4.10
N ALA A 114 19.38 16.57 -3.79
CA ALA A 114 19.08 17.64 -2.85
C ALA A 114 17.92 18.54 -3.36
N GLU A 115 17.91 18.84 -4.65
CA GLU A 115 16.86 19.62 -5.31
C GLU A 115 15.54 18.84 -5.30
N VAL A 116 15.53 17.60 -5.76
CA VAL A 116 14.33 16.75 -5.82
C VAL A 116 13.76 16.46 -4.44
N SER A 117 14.60 16.27 -3.43
CA SER A 117 14.15 16.00 -2.05
C SER A 117 13.54 17.21 -1.35
N THR A 118 13.86 18.42 -1.82
CA THR A 118 13.39 19.68 -1.20
C THR A 118 12.42 20.45 -2.10
N ALA A 119 12.24 20.00 -3.34
CA ALA A 119 11.30 20.55 -4.30
C ALA A 119 9.91 20.62 -3.66
N ALA A 120 9.28 21.78 -3.80
CA ALA A 120 7.92 21.98 -3.34
C ALA A 120 7.00 21.00 -4.06
N VAL A 121 6.19 20.26 -3.30
CA VAL A 121 5.20 19.37 -3.88
C VAL A 121 4.04 20.20 -4.41
N GLU A 122 3.86 20.22 -5.72
CA GLU A 122 2.77 20.96 -6.37
C GLU A 122 1.46 20.17 -6.28
N TYR A 123 0.67 20.47 -5.25
CA TYR A 123 -0.68 19.94 -5.13
C TYR A 123 -1.70 20.82 -5.89
N SER A 124 -2.70 20.16 -6.46
CA SER A 124 -3.93 20.82 -6.89
C SER A 124 -5.10 20.42 -6.00
N LEU A 125 -6.19 21.19 -6.04
CA LEU A 125 -7.33 21.02 -5.15
C LEU A 125 -8.62 20.96 -5.95
N ARG A 126 -9.55 20.12 -5.49
CA ARG A 126 -10.92 20.07 -6.00
C ARG A 126 -11.89 20.12 -4.83
N LYS A 127 -12.84 21.05 -4.87
CA LYS A 127 -13.86 21.15 -3.82
C LYS A 127 -14.77 19.92 -3.85
N LEU A 128 -14.86 19.22 -2.71
CA LEU A 128 -15.77 18.09 -2.51
C LEU A 128 -17.16 18.55 -2.11
N GLY A 129 -17.23 19.57 -1.26
CA GLY A 129 -18.47 20.14 -0.79
C GLY A 129 -18.28 20.92 0.50
N GLU A 130 -19.39 21.27 1.11
CA GLU A 130 -19.45 22.04 2.35
C GLU A 130 -20.21 21.24 3.40
N THR A 131 -19.74 21.30 4.64
CA THR A 131 -20.43 20.73 5.79
C THR A 131 -21.50 21.72 6.27
N PHE A 132 -22.45 21.22 7.08
CA PHE A 132 -23.51 22.04 7.63
C PHE A 132 -23.01 23.20 8.51
N ASP A 133 -21.87 23.02 9.18
CA ASP A 133 -21.22 24.03 10.03
C ASP A 133 -20.31 25.00 9.24
N GLY A 134 -20.35 24.96 7.92
CA GLY A 134 -19.65 25.91 7.04
C GLY A 134 -18.19 25.56 6.77
N ASP A 135 -17.72 24.36 7.12
CA ASP A 135 -16.42 23.90 6.66
C ASP A 135 -16.49 23.52 5.18
N VAL A 136 -15.42 23.81 4.45
CA VAL A 136 -15.24 23.38 3.07
C VAL A 136 -14.22 22.26 3.03
N VAL A 137 -14.59 21.15 2.40
CA VAL A 137 -13.68 20.01 2.21
C VAL A 137 -13.18 20.00 0.79
N TYR A 138 -11.88 19.78 0.63
CA TYR A 138 -11.23 19.66 -0.66
C TYR A 138 -10.53 18.30 -0.79
N GLU A 139 -10.65 17.70 -1.97
CA GLU A 139 -9.73 16.68 -2.49
C GLU A 139 -8.37 17.33 -2.78
N VAL A 140 -7.30 16.66 -2.37
CA VAL A 140 -5.92 17.00 -2.71
C VAL A 140 -5.45 16.06 -3.82
N LEU A 141 -4.95 16.66 -4.90
CA LEU A 141 -4.52 15.96 -6.11
C LEU A 141 -3.02 16.16 -6.32
N LEU A 142 -2.31 15.11 -6.74
CA LEU A 142 -0.94 15.18 -7.24
C LEU A 142 -0.95 14.74 -8.72
N GLY A 143 -0.76 15.71 -9.62
CA GLY A 143 -1.18 15.54 -11.02
C GLY A 143 -2.68 15.29 -11.09
N ASP A 144 -3.08 14.21 -11.77
CA ASP A 144 -4.50 13.80 -11.90
C ASP A 144 -4.98 12.82 -10.83
N ARG A 145 -4.08 12.37 -9.94
CA ARG A 145 -4.38 11.34 -8.94
C ARG A 145 -4.84 12.00 -7.65
N GLU A 146 -5.93 11.48 -7.09
CA GLU A 146 -6.36 11.85 -5.74
C GLU A 146 -5.45 11.20 -4.70
N VAL A 147 -4.84 12.03 -3.86
CA VAL A 147 -3.85 11.60 -2.88
C VAL A 147 -4.16 12.08 -1.48
N GLY A 148 -5.23 12.84 -1.26
CA GLY A 148 -5.51 13.39 0.05
C GLY A 148 -6.83 14.15 0.17
N ALA A 149 -7.08 14.64 1.38
CA ALA A 149 -8.19 15.52 1.66
C ALA A 149 -7.82 16.54 2.75
N VAL A 150 -8.42 17.72 2.68
CA VAL A 150 -8.28 18.78 3.69
C VAL A 150 -9.65 19.34 4.05
N ILE A 151 -9.82 19.71 5.31
CA ILE A 151 -11.00 20.42 5.81
C ILE A 151 -10.59 21.82 6.28
N VAL A 152 -11.29 22.82 5.76
CA VAL A 152 -10.95 24.23 5.93
C VAL A 152 -12.18 25.00 6.37
N THR A 153 -12.04 25.84 7.39
CA THR A 153 -13.08 26.75 7.84
C THR A 153 -12.77 28.15 7.31
N PRO A 154 -13.57 28.69 6.37
CA PRO A 154 -13.49 30.11 6.02
C PRO A 154 -13.88 30.96 7.23
N VAL A 155 -13.08 31.97 7.57
CA VAL A 155 -13.40 32.91 8.67
C VAL A 155 -13.94 34.21 8.09
N ASN A 156 -13.28 34.74 7.07
CA ASN A 156 -13.69 35.90 6.29
C ASN A 156 -12.94 35.91 4.94
N GLU A 157 -13.04 36.99 4.17
CA GLU A 157 -12.41 37.13 2.85
C GLU A 157 -10.87 37.08 2.87
N THR A 158 -10.24 37.33 4.02
CA THR A 158 -8.78 37.42 4.16
C THR A 158 -8.18 36.30 5.02
N LEU A 159 -9.02 35.49 5.67
CA LEU A 159 -8.59 34.48 6.63
C LEU A 159 -9.43 33.21 6.52
N ALA A 160 -8.73 32.08 6.46
CA ALA A 160 -9.29 30.75 6.65
C ALA A 160 -8.41 29.94 7.61
N VAL A 161 -8.93 28.81 8.09
CA VAL A 161 -8.20 27.89 8.95
C VAL A 161 -8.26 26.50 8.35
N LEU A 162 -7.12 25.94 7.99
CA LEU A 162 -7.01 24.50 7.74
C LEU A 162 -7.15 23.82 9.09
N LYS A 163 -8.29 23.16 9.33
CA LYS A 163 -8.57 22.43 10.58
C LYS A 163 -7.71 21.18 10.64
N ARG A 164 -7.69 20.43 9.54
CA ARG A 164 -6.87 19.23 9.39
C ARG A 164 -6.73 18.83 7.93
N GLY A 165 -5.68 18.10 7.62
CA GLY A 165 -5.45 17.53 6.29
C GLY A 165 -4.60 16.27 6.34
N ALA A 166 -4.66 15.47 5.29
CA ALA A 166 -3.75 14.35 5.10
C ALA A 166 -3.53 14.05 3.61
N VAL A 167 -2.35 13.53 3.29
CA VAL A 167 -1.98 13.00 1.98
C VAL A 167 -1.30 11.64 2.13
N ILE A 168 -1.39 10.79 1.11
CA ILE A 168 -0.68 9.50 1.01
C ILE A 168 0.53 9.58 0.07
N GLU A 169 0.58 10.58 -0.83
CA GLU A 169 1.65 10.77 -1.80
C GLU A 169 2.13 12.24 -1.84
N PRO A 170 3.43 12.49 -2.13
CA PRO A 170 4.48 11.51 -2.40
C PRO A 170 4.97 10.79 -1.13
N THR A 171 4.69 11.34 0.05
CA THR A 171 4.91 10.69 1.34
C THR A 171 3.64 10.81 2.19
N PRO A 172 3.25 9.76 2.95
CA PRO A 172 2.13 9.87 3.84
C PRO A 172 2.38 10.90 4.96
N ALA A 173 1.52 11.90 5.06
CA ALA A 173 1.69 13.01 5.98
C ALA A 173 0.35 13.56 6.46
N ILE A 174 0.35 14.05 7.71
CA ILE A 174 -0.79 14.75 8.32
C ILE A 174 -0.44 16.21 8.47
N PHE A 175 -1.35 17.05 7.98
CA PHE A 175 -1.33 18.50 8.17
C PHE A 175 -2.21 18.84 9.36
N GLU A 176 -1.56 19.29 10.43
CA GLU A 176 -2.24 19.80 11.61
C GLU A 176 -2.82 21.19 11.36
N LYS A 177 -3.50 21.74 12.37
CA LYS A 177 -4.19 23.02 12.24
C LYS A 177 -3.25 24.16 11.85
N VAL A 178 -3.54 24.83 10.73
CA VAL A 178 -2.76 25.96 10.20
C VAL A 178 -3.68 27.13 9.85
N LYS A 179 -3.25 28.35 10.18
CA LYS A 179 -3.94 29.58 9.73
C LYS A 179 -3.55 29.87 8.29
N LEU A 180 -4.54 30.18 7.46
CA LEU A 180 -4.38 30.49 6.05
C LEU A 180 -4.71 31.96 5.82
N GLU A 181 -3.70 32.74 5.48
CA GLU A 181 -3.89 34.11 5.04
C GLU A 181 -4.20 34.12 3.54
N ILE A 182 -5.32 34.76 3.19
CA ILE A 182 -5.79 34.92 1.80
C ILE A 182 -5.40 36.33 1.38
N GLN A 183 -4.48 36.43 0.42
CA GLN A 183 -4.02 37.71 -0.09
C GLN A 183 -5.09 38.32 -1.02
N PRO A 184 -5.14 39.66 -1.19
CA PRO A 184 -6.07 40.29 -2.10
C PRO A 184 -5.98 39.70 -3.52
N GLY A 185 -7.12 39.23 -4.04
CA GLY A 185 -7.21 38.60 -5.36
C GLY A 185 -6.80 37.12 -5.43
N GLN A 186 -6.44 36.49 -4.30
CA GLN A 186 -6.22 35.04 -4.21
C GLN A 186 -7.47 34.30 -3.78
N SER A 187 -7.60 33.06 -4.25
CA SER A 187 -8.63 32.14 -3.78
C SER A 187 -8.21 31.43 -2.49
N ILE A 188 -9.18 30.83 -1.77
CA ILE A 188 -8.89 29.98 -0.61
C ILE A 188 -8.03 28.79 -1.05
N GLU A 189 -8.28 28.26 -2.23
CA GLU A 189 -7.53 27.17 -2.84
C GLU A 189 -6.06 27.52 -3.00
N ASP A 190 -5.73 28.75 -3.43
CA ASP A 190 -4.34 29.19 -3.57
C ASP A 190 -3.64 29.28 -2.19
N ALA A 191 -4.36 29.75 -1.17
CA ALA A 191 -3.84 29.79 0.20
C ALA A 191 -3.57 28.38 0.75
N ILE A 192 -4.46 27.42 0.48
CA ILE A 192 -4.26 26.01 0.87
C ILE A 192 -3.06 25.42 0.12
N LYS A 193 -2.95 25.58 -1.20
CA LYS A 193 -1.84 25.03 -1.99
C LYS A 193 -0.48 25.48 -1.45
N ARG A 194 -0.35 26.78 -1.17
CA ARG A 194 0.85 27.36 -0.56
C ARG A 194 1.15 26.76 0.81
N ALA A 195 0.12 26.59 1.65
CA ALA A 195 0.29 25.97 2.96
C ALA A 195 0.74 24.51 2.84
N LEU A 196 0.11 23.71 1.98
CA LEU A 196 0.49 22.31 1.76
C LEU A 196 1.93 22.20 1.23
N SER A 197 2.29 23.03 0.26
CA SER A 197 3.63 23.04 -0.34
C SER A 197 4.74 23.42 0.65
N THR A 198 4.44 24.34 1.58
CA THR A 198 5.39 24.80 2.61
C THR A 198 5.46 23.83 3.80
N VAL A 199 4.29 23.37 4.26
CA VAL A 199 4.14 22.63 5.52
C VAL A 199 4.47 21.16 5.33
N ILE A 200 4.48 20.61 4.11
CA ILE A 200 4.85 19.20 3.91
C ILE A 200 6.26 18.86 4.43
N GLN A 201 7.17 19.83 4.45
CA GLN A 201 8.51 19.66 5.02
C GLN A 201 8.52 19.56 6.56
N THR A 202 7.50 20.11 7.22
CA THR A 202 7.34 20.11 8.69
C THR A 202 6.14 19.29 9.14
N ALA A 203 5.46 18.62 8.21
CA ALA A 203 4.28 17.82 8.49
C ALA A 203 4.65 16.58 9.29
N THR A 204 3.65 16.03 10.00
CA THR A 204 3.86 14.78 10.73
C THR A 204 3.81 13.62 9.73
N HIS A 205 4.96 13.01 9.45
CA HIS A 205 5.03 11.82 8.62
C HIS A 205 4.49 10.61 9.37
N VAL A 206 3.58 9.89 8.72
CA VAL A 206 2.84 8.78 9.32
C VAL A 206 2.87 7.55 8.41
N SER A 207 2.26 6.46 8.85
CA SER A 207 2.04 5.31 7.95
C SER A 207 0.97 5.61 6.90
N TYR A 208 0.99 4.85 5.80
CA TYR A 208 -0.05 4.90 4.77
C TYR A 208 -1.46 4.67 5.35
N GLU A 209 -1.61 3.68 6.24
CA GLU A 209 -2.90 3.34 6.86
C GLU A 209 -3.46 4.48 7.71
N GLU A 210 -2.60 5.16 8.48
CA GLU A 210 -3.00 6.29 9.32
C GLU A 210 -3.45 7.49 8.47
N ALA A 211 -2.67 7.84 7.44
CA ALA A 211 -3.04 8.90 6.50
C ALA A 211 -4.37 8.59 5.80
N LEU A 212 -4.52 7.39 5.25
CA LEU A 212 -5.73 6.96 4.55
C LEU A 212 -6.97 7.01 5.46
N LYS A 213 -6.84 6.55 6.71
CA LYS A 213 -7.92 6.60 7.70
C LYS A 213 -8.38 8.04 7.97
N LEU A 214 -7.45 8.98 8.06
CA LEU A 214 -7.78 10.39 8.26
C LEU A 214 -8.41 11.02 7.02
N ILE A 215 -7.89 10.72 5.82
CA ILE A 215 -8.48 11.16 4.55
C ILE A 215 -9.95 10.75 4.48
N ASN A 216 -10.25 9.46 4.69
CA ASN A 216 -11.62 8.95 4.64
C ASN A 216 -12.52 9.62 5.67
N ARG A 217 -12.04 9.80 6.90
CA ARG A 217 -12.79 10.53 7.94
C ARG A 217 -13.11 11.96 7.53
N ILE A 218 -12.18 12.67 6.91
CA ILE A 218 -12.41 14.03 6.40
C ILE A 218 -13.49 14.00 5.31
N ARG A 219 -13.41 13.07 4.35
CA ARG A 219 -14.39 12.96 3.27
C ARG A 219 -15.80 12.63 3.75
N GLU A 220 -15.92 11.78 4.77
CA GLU A 220 -17.20 11.39 5.38
C GLU A 220 -17.98 12.59 5.93
N THR A 221 -17.31 13.68 6.34
CA THR A 221 -17.98 14.86 6.89
C THR A 221 -18.91 15.57 5.90
N VAL A 222 -18.62 15.51 4.59
CA VAL A 222 -19.49 16.08 3.54
C VAL A 222 -20.58 15.10 3.11
N GLN A 223 -20.35 13.80 3.27
CA GLN A 223 -21.30 12.76 2.85
C GLN A 223 -22.41 12.49 3.89
N ALA A 224 -22.24 12.97 5.13
CA ALA A 224 -23.24 12.83 6.17
C ALA A 224 -24.48 13.68 5.86
N LYS A 225 -25.62 13.02 5.59
CA LYS A 225 -26.92 13.72 5.48
C LYS A 225 -27.32 14.27 6.85
N PRO A 226 -27.87 15.51 6.93
CA PRO A 226 -28.46 16.03 8.15
C PRO A 226 -29.56 15.10 8.66
N MET A 227 -29.68 14.93 9.98
CA MET A 227 -30.85 14.25 10.56
C MET A 227 -32.09 15.10 10.31
N GLU A 228 -33.15 14.50 9.75
CA GLU A 228 -34.45 15.14 9.63
C GLU A 228 -35.04 15.36 11.04
N LYS A 229 -35.60 16.55 11.28
CA LYS A 229 -36.31 16.82 12.54
C LYS A 229 -37.47 15.83 12.65
N VAL A 230 -37.54 15.12 13.77
CA VAL A 230 -38.76 14.43 14.17
C VAL A 230 -39.77 15.53 14.50
N GLU A 231 -40.74 15.74 13.62
CA GLU A 231 -41.92 16.55 13.97
C GLU A 231 -42.66 15.78 15.07
N GLU A 232 -42.64 16.32 16.29
CA GLU A 232 -43.54 15.87 17.35
C GLU A 232 -44.96 16.21 16.90
N GLU A 233 -45.74 15.19 16.52
CA GLU A 233 -47.19 15.32 16.33
C GLU A 233 -47.80 15.73 17.69
N LEU A 234 -48.26 16.99 17.76
CA LEU A 234 -49.02 17.57 18.88
C LEU A 234 -50.49 17.12 18.84
#